data_AF-F3FY53-F1
#
_entry.id   AF-F3FY53-F1
#
_cell.length_a   1.000
_cell.length_b   1.000
_cell.length_c   1.000
_cell.angle_alpha   90.00
_cell.angle_beta   90.00
_cell.angle_gamma   90.00
#
_symmetry.space_group_name_H-M   'P 1'
#
loop_
_entity.id
_entity.type
_entity.pdbx_description
1 polymer ?
#
loop_
_entity_poly.entity_id
_entity_poly.type
_entity_poly.pdbx_seq_one_letter_code
_entity_poly.pdbx_strand_id
1 'polypeptide(L)' 'SSWLGRLFGQAKSEAREHAAQLLGKVGLGHALDKYPTQLSGGMQQRLAIAPALIM' A
#
# COMPACT_ATOMS: atom_id res chain seq x y z
N SER A 1 10.21 3.93 -20.77
CA SER A 1 9.16 2.91 -21.00
C SER A 1 8.17 2.95 -19.84
N SER A 2 7.24 3.91 -19.86
CA SER A 2 6.30 4.18 -18.75
C SER A 2 4.84 3.84 -19.10
N TRP A 3 4.60 3.20 -20.24
CA TRP A 3 3.24 2.97 -20.75
C TRP A 3 2.58 1.69 -20.19
N LEU A 4 3.37 0.78 -19.60
CA LEU A 4 2.89 -0.51 -19.08
C LEU A 4 2.56 -0.49 -17.57
N GLY A 5 2.80 0.62 -16.86
CA GLY A 5 2.59 0.70 -15.40
C GLY A 5 3.45 -0.28 -14.57
N ARG A 6 4.43 -0.94 -15.20
CA ARG A 6 5.33 -1.89 -14.52
C ARG A 6 6.55 -1.15 -13.98
N LEU A 7 6.81 -1.33 -12.68
CA LEU A 7 8.03 -0.89 -12.02
C LEU A 7 9.06 -2.02 -12.09
N PHE A 8 10.32 -1.66 -12.33
CA PHE A 8 11.44 -2.61 -12.42
C PHE A 8 12.58 -2.18 -11.49
N GLY A 9 13.36 -3.16 -11.02
CA GLY A 9 14.56 -2.93 -10.21
C GLY A 9 14.31 -2.00 -9.01
N GLN A 10 15.12 -0.95 -8.92
CA GLN A 10 15.08 0.03 -7.83
C GLN A 10 13.70 0.71 -7.67
N ALA A 11 13.04 1.06 -8.78
CA ALA A 11 11.72 1.71 -8.72
C ALA A 11 10.64 0.82 -8.09
N LYS A 12 10.74 -0.51 -8.28
CA LYS A 12 9.85 -1.46 -7.59
C LYS A 12 10.14 -1.51 -6.09
N SER A 13 11.42 -1.47 -5.72
CA SER A 13 11.85 -1.47 -4.31
C SER A 13 11.36 -0.22 -3.59
N GLU A 14 11.59 0.96 -4.16
CA GLU A 14 11.15 2.23 -3.61
C GLU A 14 9.63 2.30 -3.45
N ALA A 15 8.86 1.86 -4.45
CA ALA A 15 7.41 1.81 -4.34
C ALA A 15 6.94 0.88 -3.22
N ARG A 16 7.65 -0.24 -3.00
CA ARG A 16 7.32 -1.19 -1.93
C ARG A 16 7.66 -0.62 -0.55
N GLU A 17 8.80 0.05 -0.41
CA GLU A 17 9.18 0.76 0.82
C GLU A 17 8.18 1.86 1.16
N HIS A 18 7.81 2.66 0.16
CA HIS A 18 6.83 3.73 0.34
C HIS A 18 5.47 3.14 0.76
N ALA A 19 5.00 2.08 0.10
CA ALA A 19 3.78 1.37 0.49
C ALA A 19 3.85 0.85 1.95
N ALA A 20 5.00 0.29 2.37
CA ALA A 20 5.20 -0.18 3.74
C ALA A 20 5.08 0.95 4.77
N GLN A 21 5.67 2.12 4.49
CA GLN A 21 5.56 3.30 5.35
C GLN A 21 4.11 3.78 5.47
N LEU A 22 3.40 3.87 4.35
CA LEU A 22 2.00 4.31 4.30
C LEU A 22 1.08 3.36 5.08
N LEU A 23 1.23 2.06 4.88
CA LEU A 23 0.49 1.05 5.63
C LEU A 23 0.83 1.07 7.11
N GLY A 24 2.09 1.34 7.47
CA GLY A 24 2.52 1.53 8.86
C GLY A 24 1.76 2.66 9.56
N LYS A 25 1.57 3.80 8.89
CA LYS A 25 0.83 4.96 9.43
C LYS A 25 -0.62 4.65 9.78
N VAL A 26 -1.24 3.70 9.10
CA VAL A 26 -2.65 3.29 9.34
C VAL A 26 -2.78 1.97 10.12
N GLY A 27 -1.68 1.47 10.70
CA GLY A 27 -1.68 0.23 11.49
C GLY A 27 -1.86 -1.05 10.66
N LEU A 28 -1.61 -0.99 9.34
CA LEU A 28 -1.75 -2.09 8.39
C LEU A 28 -0.40 -2.61 7.88
N GLY A 29 0.72 -2.35 8.55
CA GLY A 29 2.05 -2.77 8.11
C GLY A 29 2.19 -4.29 7.85
N HIS A 30 1.44 -5.11 8.59
CA HIS A 30 1.40 -6.57 8.40
C HIS A 30 0.60 -7.03 7.17
N ALA A 31 -0.08 -6.11 6.48
CA ALA A 31 -0.91 -6.38 5.31
C ALA A 31 -0.23 -6.01 3.98
N LEU A 32 1.07 -5.70 4.00
CA LEU A 32 1.84 -5.29 2.80
C LEU A 32 1.76 -6.27 1.64
N ASP A 33 1.70 -7.57 1.95
CA ASP A 33 1.64 -8.65 0.95
C ASP A 33 0.22 -9.21 0.76
N LYS A 34 -0.80 -8.52 1.28
CA LYS A 34 -2.20 -8.94 1.17
C LYS A 34 -2.92 -8.12 0.12
N TYR A 35 -3.74 -8.79 -0.69
CA TYR A 35 -4.69 -8.12 -1.56
C TYR A 35 -5.84 -7.50 -0.75
N PRO A 36 -6.48 -6.42 -1.24
CA PRO A 36 -7.59 -5.78 -0.55
C PRO A 36 -8.72 -6.73 -0.15
N THR A 37 -9.01 -7.74 -0.98
CA THR A 37 -10.03 -8.77 -0.73
C THR A 37 -9.67 -9.74 0.41
N GLN A 38 -8.42 -9.78 0.84
CA GLN A 38 -7.92 -10.62 1.95
C GLN A 38 -7.89 -9.88 3.30
N LEU A 39 -8.27 -8.60 3.32
CA LEU A 39 -8.35 -7.79 4.52
C LEU A 39 -9.74 -7.95 5.15
N SER A 40 -9.82 -7.86 6.48
CA SER A 40 -11.12 -7.81 7.15
C SER A 40 -11.88 -6.52 6.78
N GLY A 41 -13.21 -6.49 6.93
CA GLY A 41 -13.99 -5.30 6.59
C GLY A 41 -13.51 -4.02 7.30
N GLY A 42 -13.13 -4.12 8.58
CA GLY A 42 -12.56 -2.99 9.33
C GLY A 42 -11.16 -2.58 8.89
N MET A 43 -10.38 -3.49 8.29
CA MET A 43 -9.10 -3.16 7.67
C MET A 43 -9.29 -2.50 6.31
N GLN A 44 -10.27 -2.94 5.51
CA GLN A 44 -10.62 -2.30 4.24
C GLN A 44 -11.12 -0.87 4.44
N GLN A 45 -11.95 -0.63 5.47
CA GLN A 45 -12.39 0.72 5.83
C GLN A 45 -11.20 1.61 6.24
N ARG A 46 -10.29 1.08 7.07
CA ARG A 46 -9.05 1.79 7.44
C ARG A 46 -8.19 2.13 6.23
N LEU A 47 -8.05 1.18 5.30
CA LEU A 47 -7.33 1.41 4.05
C LEU A 47 -8.03 2.47 3.18
N ALA A 48 -9.37 2.50 3.14
CA ALA A 48 -10.14 3.47 2.36
C ALA A 48 -10.03 4.90 2.87
N ILE A 49 -9.88 5.10 4.20
CA ILE A 49 -9.66 6.43 4.79
C ILE A 49 -8.17 6.82 4.83
N ALA A 50 -7.25 5.90 4.59
CA ALA A 50 -5.81 6.15 4.63
C ALA A 50 -5.36 7.34 3.76
N PRO A 51 -5.85 7.51 2.51
CA PRO A 51 -5.50 8.67 1.71
C PRO A 51 -5.84 10.01 2.38
N ALA A 52 -6.96 10.09 3.11
CA ALA A 52 -7.38 11.31 3.80
C ALA A 52 -6.54 11.64 5.05
N LEU A 53 -5.80 10.66 5.59
CA LEU A 53 -4.97 10.82 6.80
C LEU A 53 -3.49 11.06 6.50
N ILE A 54 -3.06 10.75 5.28
CA ILE A 54 -1.66 10.74 4.87
C ILE A 54 -1.31 12.00 4.05
N MET A 55 -2.31 12.60 3.39
CA MET A 55 -2.20 13.88 2.68
C MET A 55 -1.89 15.05 3.60
#